data_AF-A0A2A9K3V2-F1
#
_entry.id   AF-A0A2A9K3V2-F1
#
_cell.length_a   1.000
_cell.length_b   1.000
_cell.length_c   1.000
_cell.angle_alpha   90.00
_cell.angle_beta   90.00
_cell.angle_gamma   90.00
#
_symmetry.space_group_name_H-M   'P 1'
#
loop_
_entity.id
_entity.type
_entity.pdbx_description
1 polymer ?
#
loop_
_entity_poly.entity_id
_entity_poly.type
_entity_poly.pdbx_seq_one_letter_code
_entity_poly.pdbx_strand_id
1 'polypeptide(L)'
;MELLDRDNVAVAAIPPLPSAAELNKVADSVHAVAHAITINSPVMYMIAVEEMQALQEKLDQLNTTRFAITRPMDQAKNNVMELFRAPVKKCEDAIALLKNAILTFSKEEKRKAQEAQKLADEQARQERLKLEQQAREQQAEVDRQAREAAAAAQAVAKAEQAAQDAAASGDRDAEERANAEVLAANQTKAAAEAEREAAAARVSVTQSIAQVMTAPTVASATPKVAGISTSAPWTAEVTSLIDLIKFVAANPQYVNFLTPNLVPIKQQAKSLQANCKIEGVRVFQEERLNSRRK
;
A
#
# COMPACT_ATOMS: atom_id res chain seq x y z
N MET A 1 -35.37 44.04 16.97
CA MET A 1 -35.57 42.59 17.12
C MET A 1 -34.18 41.96 17.11
N GLU A 2 -33.39 42.22 18.15
CA GLU A 2 -33.32 41.44 19.41
C GLU A 2 -32.45 40.19 19.21
N LEU A 3 -31.54 39.94 20.15
CA LEU A 3 -30.69 38.75 20.32
C LEU A 3 -29.35 38.73 19.57
N LEU A 4 -28.52 39.73 19.86
CA LEU A 4 -27.08 39.49 20.06
C LEU A 4 -26.67 40.02 21.43
N ASP A 5 -27.38 39.60 22.47
CA ASP A 5 -26.76 39.42 23.78
C ASP A 5 -25.77 38.27 23.64
N ARG A 6 -24.59 38.57 23.09
CA ARG A 6 -23.44 37.70 23.20
C ARG A 6 -23.00 37.80 24.63
N ASP A 7 -23.54 36.88 25.42
CA ASP A 7 -23.20 36.60 26.80
C ASP A 7 -21.78 37.06 27.11
N ASN A 8 -21.76 38.15 27.85
CA ASN A 8 -20.67 38.63 28.66
C ASN A 8 -19.96 37.41 29.26
N VAL A 9 -18.84 36.98 28.66
CA VAL A 9 -17.93 36.01 29.27
C VAL A 9 -17.26 36.79 30.41
N ALA A 10 -17.99 36.96 31.50
CA ALA A 10 -17.44 37.36 32.76
C ALA A 10 -16.43 36.27 33.13
N VAL A 11 -15.17 36.52 32.79
CA VAL A 11 -14.05 35.72 33.28
C VAL A 11 -14.09 35.93 34.79
N ALA A 12 -14.71 34.99 35.51
CA ALA A 12 -14.69 35.00 36.96
C ALA A 12 -13.22 35.12 37.38
N ALA A 13 -12.91 36.19 38.12
CA ALA A 13 -11.55 36.45 38.56
C ALA A 13 -11.05 35.22 39.33
N ILE A 14 -9.97 34.61 38.83
CA ILE A 14 -9.35 33.46 39.49
C ILE A 14 -8.91 33.93 40.88
N PRO A 15 -9.32 33.25 41.96
CA PRO A 15 -8.89 33.64 43.30
C PRO A 15 -7.37 33.48 43.43
N PRO A 16 -6.71 34.27 44.31
CA PRO A 16 -5.27 34.16 44.52
C PRO A 16 -4.91 32.74 44.96
N LEU A 17 -3.78 32.24 44.43
CA LEU A 17 -3.31 30.90 44.73
C LEU A 17 -2.85 30.82 46.20
N PRO A 18 -3.30 29.82 46.98
CA PRO A 18 -2.75 29.57 48.31
C PRO A 18 -1.28 29.14 48.19
N SER A 19 -0.47 29.49 49.16
CA SER A 19 0.94 29.09 49.18
C SER A 19 1.09 27.61 49.50
N ALA A 20 2.15 26.98 48.96
CA ALA A 20 2.47 25.59 49.28
C ALA A 20 2.68 25.37 50.79
N ALA A 21 3.22 26.37 51.49
CA ALA A 21 3.42 26.32 52.94
C ALA A 21 2.08 26.23 53.70
N GLU A 22 1.06 26.97 53.29
CA GLU A 22 -0.28 26.91 53.92
C GLU A 22 -0.96 25.56 53.67
N LEU A 23 -0.87 25.02 52.45
CA LEU A 23 -1.44 23.73 52.10
C LEU A 23 -0.76 22.59 52.86
N ASN A 24 0.58 22.61 52.91
CA ASN A 24 1.36 21.60 53.63
C ASN A 24 1.08 21.64 55.13
N LYS A 25 0.95 22.83 55.74
CA LYS A 25 0.59 22.96 57.16
C LYS A 25 -0.73 22.27 57.50
N VAL A 26 -1.75 22.38 56.64
CA VAL A 26 -3.03 21.68 56.83
C VAL A 26 -2.83 20.16 56.69
N ALA A 27 -2.10 19.72 55.68
CA ALA A 27 -1.83 18.30 55.45
C ALA A 27 -1.03 17.67 56.63
N ASP A 28 0.02 18.33 57.09
CA ASP A 28 0.87 17.88 58.19
C ASP A 28 0.07 17.78 59.50
N SER A 29 -0.80 18.76 59.78
CA SER A 29 -1.69 18.73 60.95
C SER A 29 -2.65 17.54 60.90
N VAL A 30 -3.27 17.28 59.75
CA VAL A 30 -4.18 16.15 59.54
C VAL A 30 -3.46 14.82 59.68
N HIS A 31 -2.25 14.73 59.11
CA HIS A 31 -1.43 13.52 59.15
C HIS A 31 -0.95 13.19 60.57
N ALA A 32 -0.52 14.20 61.33
CA ALA A 32 -0.11 14.04 62.72
C ALA A 32 -1.24 13.51 63.61
N VAL A 33 -2.48 14.01 63.43
CA VAL A 33 -3.67 13.53 64.16
C VAL A 33 -3.93 12.05 63.86
N ALA A 34 -3.91 11.66 62.59
CA ALA A 34 -4.13 10.26 62.20
C ALA A 34 -3.07 9.31 62.79
N HIS A 35 -1.80 9.73 62.84
CA HIS A 35 -0.72 8.93 63.42
C HIS A 35 -0.75 8.82 64.95
N ALA A 36 -1.36 9.79 65.64
CA ALA A 36 -1.45 9.78 67.10
C ALA A 36 -2.54 8.83 67.63
N ILE A 37 -3.53 8.47 66.80
CA ILE A 37 -4.68 7.66 67.22
C ILE A 37 -4.31 6.17 67.18
N THR A 38 -4.39 5.52 68.34
CA THR A 38 -4.27 4.05 68.47
C THR A 38 -5.63 3.46 68.84
N ILE A 39 -6.20 2.62 67.97
CA ILE A 39 -7.52 2.00 68.16
C ILE A 39 -7.36 0.68 68.92
N ASN A 40 -7.30 0.76 70.25
CA ASN A 40 -7.19 -0.41 71.14
C ASN A 40 -8.41 -0.62 72.05
N SER A 41 -9.47 0.20 71.87
CA SER A 41 -10.69 0.12 72.65
C SER A 41 -11.91 0.61 71.85
N PRO A 42 -13.14 0.23 72.24
CA PRO A 42 -14.35 0.73 71.60
C PRO A 42 -14.51 2.25 71.67
N VAL A 43 -14.04 2.90 72.74
CA VAL A 43 -14.05 4.37 72.87
C VAL A 43 -13.08 5.00 71.87
N MET A 44 -11.87 4.45 71.74
CA MET A 44 -10.89 4.94 70.75
C MET A 44 -11.37 4.71 69.31
N TYR A 45 -12.14 3.65 69.05
CA TYR A 45 -12.79 3.43 67.75
C TYR A 45 -13.78 4.55 67.43
N MET A 46 -14.61 4.96 68.38
CA MET A 46 -15.57 6.06 68.16
C MET A 46 -14.86 7.39 67.90
N ILE A 47 -13.84 7.72 68.69
CA ILE A 47 -13.00 8.92 68.48
C ILE A 47 -12.34 8.88 67.10
N ALA A 48 -11.78 7.73 66.70
CA ALA A 48 -11.16 7.58 65.38
C ALA A 48 -12.15 7.82 64.24
N VAL A 49 -13.42 7.41 64.39
CA VAL A 49 -14.47 7.65 63.41
C VAL A 49 -14.83 9.13 63.33
N GLU A 50 -14.96 9.82 64.46
CA GLU A 50 -15.23 11.27 64.51
C GLU A 50 -14.08 12.08 63.88
N GLU A 51 -12.84 11.76 64.25
CA GLU A 51 -11.65 12.39 63.67
C GLU A 51 -11.56 12.12 62.16
N MET A 52 -11.80 10.88 61.71
CA MET A 52 -11.87 10.56 60.28
C MET A 52 -12.90 11.42 59.54
N GLN A 53 -14.07 11.70 60.13
CA GLN A 53 -15.07 12.58 59.54
C GLN A 53 -14.57 14.03 59.45
N ALA A 54 -13.96 14.56 60.51
CA ALA A 54 -13.36 15.90 60.50
C ALA A 54 -12.22 16.03 59.47
N LEU A 55 -11.42 14.98 59.30
CA LEU A 55 -10.37 14.93 58.27
C LEU A 55 -10.97 14.93 56.85
N GLN A 56 -12.07 14.20 56.65
CA GLN A 56 -12.80 14.22 55.39
C GLN A 56 -13.35 15.62 55.06
N GLU A 57 -13.87 16.36 56.04
CA GLU A 57 -14.33 17.73 55.83
C GLU A 57 -13.20 18.68 55.40
N LYS A 58 -12.01 18.55 56.01
CA LYS A 58 -10.83 19.33 55.61
C LYS A 58 -10.38 18.98 54.19
N LEU A 59 -10.41 17.70 53.82
CA LEU A 59 -10.14 17.26 52.46
C LEU A 59 -11.14 17.85 51.46
N ASP A 60 -12.43 17.92 51.81
CA ASP A 60 -13.47 18.52 50.98
C ASP A 60 -13.27 20.04 50.81
N GLN A 61 -12.81 20.75 51.85
CA GLN A 61 -12.44 22.16 51.76
C GLN A 61 -11.27 22.39 50.80
N LEU A 62 -10.21 21.57 50.89
CA LEU A 62 -9.08 21.63 49.96
C LEU A 62 -9.53 21.38 48.51
N ASN A 63 -10.41 20.39 48.30
CA ASN A 63 -11.00 20.13 46.99
C ASN A 63 -11.86 21.29 46.50
N THR A 64 -12.60 21.95 47.38
CA THR A 64 -13.41 23.14 47.04
C THR A 64 -12.52 24.28 46.55
N THR A 65 -11.44 24.59 47.27
CA THR A 65 -10.45 25.60 46.85
C THR A 65 -9.80 25.23 45.53
N ARG A 66 -9.40 23.96 45.37
CA ARG A 66 -8.85 23.45 44.10
C ARG A 66 -9.84 23.68 42.95
N PHE A 67 -11.10 23.29 43.13
CA PHE A 67 -12.11 23.43 42.08
C PHE A 67 -12.49 24.88 41.79
N ALA A 68 -12.46 25.77 42.77
CA ALA A 68 -12.69 27.21 42.54
C ALA A 68 -11.64 27.79 41.58
N ILE A 69 -10.40 27.29 41.64
CA ILE A 69 -9.31 27.69 40.73
C ILE A 69 -9.43 26.98 39.38
N THR A 70 -9.61 25.65 39.36
CA THR A 70 -9.50 24.89 38.12
C THR A 70 -10.75 24.98 37.24
N ARG A 71 -11.96 25.11 37.81
CA ARG A 71 -13.20 25.10 37.03
C ARG A 71 -13.31 26.25 36.03
N PRO A 72 -13.00 27.52 36.38
CA PRO A 72 -12.99 28.60 35.39
C PRO A 72 -11.98 28.35 34.25
N MET A 73 -10.83 27.76 34.57
CA MET A 73 -9.81 27.41 33.56
C MET A 73 -10.30 26.29 32.65
N ASP A 74 -10.90 25.24 33.21
CA ASP A 74 -11.49 24.13 32.45
C ASP A 74 -12.62 24.64 31.55
N GLN A 75 -13.47 25.52 32.07
CA GLN A 75 -14.54 26.16 31.30
C GLN A 75 -13.97 27.00 30.16
N ALA A 76 -12.97 27.85 30.41
CA ALA A 76 -12.32 28.64 29.37
C ALA A 76 -11.70 27.76 28.28
N LYS A 77 -10.97 26.71 28.67
CA LYS A 77 -10.41 25.73 27.74
C LYS A 77 -11.51 25.07 26.89
N ASN A 78 -12.60 24.62 27.53
CA ASN A 78 -13.69 23.95 26.84
C ASN A 78 -14.41 24.90 25.86
N ASN A 79 -14.62 26.16 26.24
CA ASN A 79 -15.21 27.17 25.37
C ASN A 79 -14.35 27.42 24.13
N VAL A 80 -13.02 27.54 24.30
CA VAL A 80 -12.09 27.66 23.18
C VAL A 80 -12.15 26.42 22.29
N MET A 81 -12.10 25.22 22.87
CA MET A 81 -12.21 24.00 22.09
C MET A 81 -13.53 23.93 21.31
N GLU A 82 -14.66 24.30 21.92
CA GLU A 82 -15.96 24.33 21.25
C GLU A 82 -15.99 25.31 20.07
N LEU A 83 -15.45 26.52 20.26
CA LEU A 83 -15.37 27.54 19.22
C LEU A 83 -14.63 27.04 17.97
N PHE A 84 -13.58 26.23 18.14
CA PHE A 84 -12.77 25.73 17.04
C PHE A 84 -13.19 24.36 16.50
N ARG A 85 -14.02 23.58 17.22
CA ARG A 85 -14.48 22.25 16.76
C ARG A 85 -15.10 22.28 15.38
N ALA A 86 -16.11 23.12 15.17
CA ALA A 86 -16.81 23.17 13.88
C ALA A 86 -15.94 23.69 12.73
N PRO A 87 -15.18 24.79 12.87
CA PRO A 87 -14.26 25.25 11.82
C PRO A 87 -13.17 24.24 11.47
N VAL A 88 -12.53 23.62 12.48
CA VAL A 88 -11.49 22.60 12.26
C VAL A 88 -12.09 21.43 11.48
N LYS A 89 -13.25 20.92 11.91
CA LYS A 89 -13.93 19.83 11.21
C LYS A 89 -14.26 20.18 9.76
N LYS A 90 -14.74 21.40 9.48
CA LYS A 90 -15.01 21.84 8.09
C LYS A 90 -13.76 21.84 7.22
N CYS A 91 -12.62 22.27 7.76
CA CYS A 91 -11.34 22.22 7.06
C CYS A 91 -10.88 20.76 6.83
N GLU A 92 -11.03 19.89 7.82
CA GLU A 92 -10.73 18.46 7.69
C GLU A 92 -11.60 17.79 6.62
N ASP A 93 -12.91 18.05 6.64
CA ASP A 93 -13.87 17.55 5.65
C ASP A 93 -13.53 18.04 4.23
N ALA A 94 -13.16 19.31 4.08
CA ALA A 94 -12.73 19.88 2.79
C ALA A 94 -11.43 19.25 2.28
N ILE A 95 -10.44 19.04 3.16
CA ILE A 95 -9.19 18.34 2.81
C ILE A 95 -9.49 16.91 2.39
N ALA A 96 -10.38 16.20 3.10
CA ALA A 96 -10.78 14.85 2.75
C ALA A 96 -11.47 14.78 1.38
N LEU A 97 -12.36 15.73 1.08
CA LEU A 97 -13.01 15.86 -0.21
C LEU A 97 -11.99 16.06 -1.34
N LEU A 98 -11.03 16.97 -1.16
CA LEU A 98 -9.99 17.22 -2.16
C LEU A 98 -9.08 16.01 -2.37
N LYS A 99 -8.67 15.32 -1.28
CA LYS A 99 -7.89 14.08 -1.37
C LYS A 99 -8.62 13.02 -2.19
N ASN A 100 -9.92 12.84 -1.96
CA ASN A 100 -10.73 11.88 -2.72
C ASN A 100 -10.83 12.28 -4.20
N ALA A 101 -11.06 13.55 -4.51
CA ALA A 101 -11.10 14.04 -5.89
C ALA A 101 -9.76 13.80 -6.63
N ILE A 102 -8.64 14.09 -5.98
CA ILE A 102 -7.29 13.87 -6.52
C ILE A 102 -7.04 12.37 -6.76
N LEU A 103 -7.43 11.50 -5.82
CA LEU A 103 -7.28 10.05 -5.95
C LEU A 103 -8.11 9.50 -7.10
N THR A 104 -9.37 9.94 -7.24
CA THR A 104 -10.26 9.53 -8.34
C THR A 104 -9.68 9.96 -9.69
N PHE A 105 -9.26 11.20 -9.82
CA PHE A 105 -8.63 11.70 -11.04
C PHE A 105 -7.36 10.90 -11.39
N SER A 106 -6.47 10.67 -10.41
CA SER A 106 -5.25 9.89 -10.65
C SER A 106 -5.53 8.45 -11.08
N LYS A 107 -6.58 7.80 -10.53
CA LYS A 107 -7.01 6.47 -10.96
C LYS A 107 -7.52 6.48 -12.40
N GLU A 108 -8.33 7.47 -12.77
CA GLU A 108 -8.85 7.62 -14.13
C GLU A 108 -7.73 7.88 -15.15
N GLU A 109 -6.76 8.74 -14.82
CA GLU A 109 -5.62 9.00 -15.71
C GLU A 109 -4.76 7.75 -15.91
N LYS A 110 -4.54 6.97 -14.84
CA LYS A 110 -3.85 5.67 -14.95
C LYS A 110 -4.66 4.68 -15.79
N ARG A 111 -5.98 4.62 -15.63
CA ARG A 111 -6.86 3.75 -16.42
C ARG A 111 -6.76 4.10 -17.91
N LYS A 112 -6.87 5.38 -18.27
CA LYS A 112 -6.71 5.86 -19.65
C LYS A 112 -5.33 5.54 -20.21
N ALA A 113 -4.26 5.77 -19.45
CA ALA A 113 -2.91 5.45 -19.88
C ALA A 113 -2.73 3.94 -20.13
N GLN A 114 -3.30 3.08 -19.27
CA GLN A 114 -3.30 1.63 -19.47
C GLN A 114 -4.10 1.19 -20.69
N GLU A 115 -5.26 1.79 -20.94
CA GLU A 115 -6.08 1.51 -22.12
C GLU A 115 -5.36 1.93 -23.41
N ALA A 116 -4.75 3.12 -23.41
CA ALA A 116 -3.93 3.60 -24.52
C ALA A 116 -2.70 2.70 -24.76
N GLN A 117 -2.05 2.23 -23.69
CA GLN A 117 -0.93 1.29 -23.81
C GLN A 117 -1.39 -0.04 -24.42
N LYS A 118 -2.52 -0.60 -23.97
CA LYS A 118 -3.07 -1.83 -24.55
C LYS A 118 -3.37 -1.68 -26.04
N LEU A 119 -3.92 -0.53 -26.45
CA LEU A 119 -4.18 -0.25 -27.86
C LEU A 119 -2.88 -0.13 -28.67
N ALA A 120 -1.89 0.59 -28.14
CA ALA A 120 -0.58 0.72 -28.78
C ALA A 120 0.16 -0.62 -28.89
N ASP A 121 0.08 -1.45 -27.84
CA ASP A 121 0.66 -2.79 -27.83
C ASP A 121 -0.02 -3.69 -28.86
N GLU A 122 -1.36 -3.64 -28.98
CA GLU A 122 -2.09 -4.41 -29.97
C GLU A 122 -1.76 -3.94 -31.40
N GLN A 123 -1.69 -2.63 -31.65
CA GLN A 123 -1.24 -2.09 -32.93
C GLN A 123 0.17 -2.56 -33.29
N ALA A 124 1.10 -2.50 -32.32
CA ALA A 124 2.46 -2.98 -32.51
C ALA A 124 2.51 -4.51 -32.75
N ARG A 125 1.65 -5.30 -32.10
CA ARG A 125 1.52 -6.74 -32.38
C ARG A 125 1.04 -6.98 -33.81
N GLN A 126 0.01 -6.27 -34.25
CA GLN A 126 -0.50 -6.41 -35.62
C GLN A 126 0.56 -6.03 -36.65
N GLU A 127 1.35 -4.98 -36.41
CA GLU A 127 2.48 -4.60 -37.27
C GLU A 127 3.59 -5.66 -37.26
N ARG A 128 3.95 -6.19 -36.09
CA ARG A 128 4.92 -7.28 -35.96
C ARG A 128 4.48 -8.54 -36.71
N LEU A 129 3.20 -8.92 -36.61
CA LEU A 129 2.65 -10.06 -37.34
C LEU A 129 2.76 -9.87 -38.85
N LYS A 130 2.44 -8.67 -39.37
CA LYS A 130 2.58 -8.34 -40.80
C LYS A 130 4.04 -8.41 -41.25
N LEU A 131 4.97 -7.89 -40.45
CA LEU A 131 6.40 -7.93 -40.76
C LEU A 131 6.96 -9.35 -40.68
N GLU A 132 6.51 -10.16 -39.73
CA GLU A 132 6.91 -11.57 -39.65
C GLU A 132 6.41 -12.36 -40.87
N GLN A 133 5.16 -12.12 -41.30
CA GLN A 133 4.64 -12.71 -42.54
C GLN A 133 5.47 -12.30 -43.76
N GLN A 134 5.77 -11.00 -43.91
CA GLN A 134 6.63 -10.51 -44.98
C GLN A 134 8.03 -11.12 -44.93
N ALA A 135 8.63 -11.24 -43.73
CA ALA A 135 9.93 -11.86 -43.56
C ALA A 135 9.90 -13.36 -43.92
N ARG A 136 8.81 -14.08 -43.60
CA ARG A 136 8.63 -15.49 -44.03
C ARG A 136 8.50 -15.63 -45.54
N GLU A 137 7.72 -14.74 -46.18
CA GLU A 137 7.57 -14.73 -47.64
C GLU A 137 8.91 -14.45 -48.34
N GLN A 138 9.66 -13.45 -47.86
CA GLN A 138 10.98 -13.14 -48.38
C GLN A 138 11.99 -14.27 -48.12
N GLN A 139 11.91 -14.96 -46.98
CA GLN A 139 12.77 -16.12 -46.71
C GLN A 139 12.43 -17.28 -47.66
N ALA A 140 11.15 -17.54 -47.92
CA ALA A 140 10.73 -18.55 -48.88
C ALA A 140 11.20 -18.21 -50.31
N GLU A 141 11.24 -16.93 -50.67
CA GLU A 141 11.82 -16.45 -51.93
C GLU A 141 13.33 -16.74 -52.01
N VAL A 142 14.09 -16.41 -50.96
CA VAL A 142 15.52 -16.74 -50.88
C VAL A 142 15.75 -18.24 -51.00
N ASP A 143 14.93 -19.06 -50.34
CA ASP A 143 15.03 -20.51 -50.42
C ASP A 143 14.71 -21.04 -51.84
N ARG A 144 13.77 -20.41 -52.56
CA ARG A 144 13.47 -20.74 -53.97
C ARG A 144 14.66 -20.39 -54.86
N GLN A 145 15.18 -19.19 -54.75
CA GLN A 145 16.34 -18.74 -55.54
C GLN A 145 17.60 -19.54 -55.21
N ALA A 146 17.77 -19.99 -53.96
CA ALA A 146 18.86 -20.89 -53.58
C ALA A 146 18.74 -22.27 -54.27
N ARG A 147 17.52 -22.80 -54.43
CA ARG A 147 17.29 -24.04 -55.20
C ARG A 147 17.57 -23.85 -56.68
N GLU A 148 17.17 -22.72 -57.26
CA GLU A 148 17.43 -22.37 -58.67
C GLU A 148 18.94 -22.20 -58.93
N ALA A 149 19.66 -21.48 -58.07
CA ALA A 149 21.10 -21.34 -58.14
C ALA A 149 21.82 -22.70 -57.99
N ALA A 150 21.35 -23.57 -57.10
CA ALA A 150 21.88 -24.93 -56.97
C ALA A 150 21.64 -25.78 -58.23
N ALA A 151 20.47 -25.65 -58.87
CA ALA A 151 20.17 -26.33 -60.14
C ALA A 151 21.05 -25.80 -61.28
N ALA A 152 21.27 -24.48 -61.37
CA ALA A 152 22.17 -23.87 -62.34
C ALA A 152 23.63 -24.31 -62.13
N ALA A 153 24.09 -24.40 -60.88
CA ALA A 153 25.42 -24.93 -60.57
C ALA A 153 25.58 -26.41 -60.97
N GLN A 154 24.54 -27.23 -60.79
CA GLN A 154 24.54 -28.62 -61.28
C GLN A 154 24.55 -28.69 -62.82
N ALA A 155 23.87 -27.77 -63.50
CA ALA A 155 23.90 -27.70 -64.97
C ALA A 155 25.29 -27.33 -65.50
N VAL A 156 25.99 -26.38 -64.85
CA VAL A 156 27.39 -26.07 -65.16
C VAL A 156 28.28 -27.30 -64.97
N ALA A 157 28.16 -28.01 -63.83
CA ALA A 157 28.96 -29.20 -63.58
C ALA A 157 28.75 -30.30 -64.63
N LYS A 158 27.51 -30.49 -65.10
CA LYS A 158 27.20 -31.43 -66.19
C LYS A 158 27.75 -30.97 -67.53
N ALA A 159 27.65 -29.69 -67.86
CA ALA A 159 28.18 -29.11 -69.09
C ALA A 159 29.72 -29.19 -69.13
N GLU A 160 30.38 -28.96 -67.99
CA GLU A 160 31.84 -29.10 -67.86
C GLU A 160 32.29 -30.55 -68.04
N GLN A 161 31.56 -31.52 -67.47
CA GLN A 161 31.81 -32.95 -67.69
C GLN A 161 31.65 -33.31 -69.17
N ALA A 162 30.57 -32.88 -69.81
CA ALA A 162 30.35 -33.13 -71.24
C ALA A 162 31.43 -32.48 -72.12
N ALA A 163 31.91 -31.29 -71.77
CA ALA A 163 33.02 -30.63 -72.45
C ALA A 163 34.35 -31.38 -72.28
N GLN A 164 34.62 -31.91 -71.09
CA GLN A 164 35.80 -32.76 -70.83
C GLN A 164 35.72 -34.08 -71.63
N ASP A 165 34.56 -34.72 -71.67
CA ASP A 165 34.33 -35.95 -72.44
C ASP A 165 34.47 -35.70 -73.96
N ALA A 166 33.95 -34.57 -74.46
CA ALA A 166 34.10 -34.16 -75.86
C ALA A 166 35.57 -33.87 -76.22
N ALA A 167 36.30 -33.15 -75.37
CA ALA A 167 37.72 -32.88 -75.56
C ALA A 167 38.57 -34.17 -75.57
N ALA A 168 38.20 -35.16 -74.75
CA ALA A 168 38.85 -36.48 -74.75
C ALA A 168 38.58 -37.30 -76.03
N SER A 169 37.49 -37.03 -76.75
CA SER A 169 37.10 -37.72 -77.98
C SER A 169 37.75 -37.19 -79.26
N GLY A 170 38.33 -35.97 -79.23
CA GLY A 170 39.11 -35.39 -80.33
C GLY A 170 38.31 -34.77 -81.49
N ASP A 171 36.98 -34.62 -81.36
CA ASP A 171 36.10 -33.98 -82.34
C ASP A 171 35.99 -32.46 -82.09
N ARG A 172 36.60 -31.65 -82.96
CA ARG A 172 36.70 -30.18 -82.82
C ARG A 172 35.34 -29.47 -82.84
N ASP A 173 34.38 -29.94 -83.64
CA ASP A 173 33.05 -29.33 -83.73
C ASP A 173 32.18 -29.69 -82.51
N ALA A 174 32.47 -30.82 -81.86
CA ALA A 174 31.83 -31.22 -80.61
C ALA A 174 32.41 -30.43 -79.42
N GLU A 175 33.72 -30.21 -79.38
CA GLU A 175 34.41 -29.43 -78.36
C GLU A 175 33.95 -27.95 -78.35
N GLU A 176 33.84 -27.31 -79.52
CA GLU A 176 33.39 -25.92 -79.62
C GLU A 176 31.94 -25.73 -79.15
N ARG A 177 31.05 -26.69 -79.46
CA ARG A 177 29.65 -26.69 -78.99
C ARG A 177 29.56 -26.91 -77.48
N ALA A 178 30.34 -27.84 -76.93
CA ALA A 178 30.36 -28.09 -75.49
C ALA A 178 30.93 -26.89 -74.71
N ASN A 179 31.97 -26.21 -75.22
CA ASN A 179 32.50 -24.99 -74.64
C ASN A 179 31.50 -23.80 -74.70
N ALA A 180 30.75 -23.67 -75.79
CA ALA A 180 29.68 -22.69 -75.90
C ALA A 180 28.55 -22.96 -74.88
N GLU A 181 28.23 -24.24 -74.63
CA GLU A 181 27.24 -24.66 -73.63
C GLU A 181 27.72 -24.40 -72.19
N VAL A 182 29.00 -24.61 -71.89
CA VAL A 182 29.63 -24.23 -70.61
C VAL A 182 29.56 -22.71 -70.40
N LEU A 183 29.83 -21.90 -71.43
CA LEU A 183 29.74 -20.44 -71.31
C LEU A 183 28.29 -19.99 -71.04
N ALA A 184 27.31 -20.56 -71.75
CA ALA A 184 25.90 -20.29 -71.52
C ALA A 184 25.43 -20.73 -70.12
N ALA A 185 25.88 -21.89 -69.64
CA ALA A 185 25.59 -22.39 -68.29
C ALA A 185 26.23 -21.50 -67.20
N ASN A 186 27.43 -20.97 -67.43
CA ASN A 186 28.07 -20.04 -66.50
C ASN A 186 27.34 -18.69 -66.44
N GLN A 187 26.81 -18.21 -67.57
CA GLN A 187 25.98 -17.00 -67.59
C GLN A 187 24.67 -17.17 -66.82
N THR A 188 23.99 -18.32 -66.95
CA THR A 188 22.76 -18.60 -66.19
C THR A 188 23.03 -18.78 -64.69
N LYS A 189 24.14 -19.43 -64.32
CA LYS A 189 24.60 -19.50 -62.92
C LYS A 189 24.88 -18.10 -62.35
N ALA A 190 25.62 -17.26 -63.07
CA ALA A 190 25.94 -15.91 -62.60
C ALA A 190 24.68 -15.05 -62.39
N ALA A 191 23.68 -15.18 -63.28
CA ALA A 191 22.39 -14.53 -63.12
C ALA A 191 21.63 -15.05 -61.87
N ALA A 192 21.58 -16.36 -61.66
CA ALA A 192 20.92 -16.96 -60.50
C ALA A 192 21.61 -16.62 -59.15
N GLU A 193 22.94 -16.54 -59.12
CA GLU A 193 23.70 -16.11 -57.93
C GLU A 193 23.47 -14.63 -57.61
N ALA A 194 23.44 -13.75 -58.62
CA ALA A 194 23.15 -12.34 -58.44
C ALA A 194 21.72 -12.09 -57.92
N GLU A 195 20.73 -12.84 -58.42
CA GLU A 195 19.36 -12.77 -57.91
C GLU A 195 19.28 -13.22 -56.45
N ARG A 196 19.92 -14.35 -56.11
CA ARG A 196 19.98 -14.87 -54.74
C ARG A 196 20.59 -13.87 -53.77
N GLU A 197 21.69 -13.21 -54.15
CA GLU A 197 22.34 -12.21 -53.31
C GLU A 197 21.45 -10.97 -53.12
N ALA A 198 20.77 -10.53 -54.18
CA ALA A 198 19.80 -9.45 -54.10
C ALA A 198 18.60 -9.79 -53.19
N ALA A 199 18.10 -11.03 -53.20
CA ALA A 199 17.04 -11.47 -52.30
C ALA A 199 17.54 -11.61 -50.85
N ALA A 200 18.75 -12.13 -50.63
CA ALA A 200 19.34 -12.23 -49.29
C ALA A 200 19.57 -10.85 -48.65
N ALA A 201 19.98 -9.85 -49.44
CA ALA A 201 20.12 -8.48 -48.97
C ALA A 201 18.78 -7.88 -48.52
N ARG A 202 17.68 -8.16 -49.23
CA ARG A 202 16.33 -7.69 -48.86
C ARG A 202 15.87 -8.28 -47.53
N VAL A 203 16.10 -9.57 -47.28
CA VAL A 203 15.76 -10.24 -46.01
C VAL A 203 16.52 -9.62 -44.84
N SER A 204 17.83 -9.38 -45.00
CA SER A 204 18.67 -8.79 -43.95
C SER A 204 18.17 -7.41 -43.51
N VAL A 205 17.76 -6.58 -44.49
CA VAL A 205 17.18 -5.25 -44.21
C VAL A 205 15.85 -5.38 -43.46
N THR A 206 14.94 -6.27 -43.89
CA THR A 206 13.64 -6.47 -43.25
C THR A 206 13.76 -7.07 -41.84
N GLN A 207 14.67 -8.02 -41.60
CA GLN A 207 14.96 -8.56 -40.27
C GLN A 207 15.47 -7.47 -39.31
N SER A 208 16.35 -6.60 -39.80
CA SER A 208 16.88 -5.48 -39.01
C SER A 208 15.77 -4.51 -38.57
N ILE A 209 14.82 -4.21 -39.47
CA ILE A 209 13.66 -3.34 -39.16
C ILE A 209 12.72 -4.00 -38.13
N ALA A 210 12.47 -5.31 -38.25
CA ALA A 210 11.58 -6.04 -37.34
C ALA A 210 12.11 -6.10 -35.89
N GLN A 211 13.43 -6.16 -35.69
CA GLN A 211 14.04 -6.26 -34.36
C GLN A 211 13.90 -4.98 -33.51
N VAL A 212 13.75 -3.80 -34.13
CA VAL A 212 13.68 -2.51 -33.43
C VAL A 212 12.27 -1.95 -33.24
N MET A 213 11.22 -2.61 -33.76
CA MET A 213 9.83 -2.13 -33.63
C MET A 213 9.19 -2.44 -32.27
N THR A 214 9.49 -1.68 -31.24
CA THR A 214 8.80 -1.75 -29.94
C THR A 214 7.67 -0.71 -29.84
N ALA A 215 6.58 -1.06 -29.15
CA ALA A 215 5.51 -0.11 -28.87
C ALA A 215 6.04 1.09 -28.06
N PRO A 216 5.71 2.34 -28.43
CA PRO A 216 6.03 3.50 -27.60
C PRO A 216 5.28 3.41 -26.27
N THR A 217 5.95 3.75 -25.17
CA THR A 217 5.36 3.75 -23.84
C THR A 217 4.52 5.01 -23.62
N VAL A 218 3.24 4.83 -23.28
CA VAL A 218 2.33 5.94 -22.99
C VAL A 218 2.51 6.38 -21.54
N ALA A 219 3.07 7.57 -21.35
CA ALA A 219 3.24 8.15 -20.02
C ALA A 219 1.90 8.59 -19.40
N SER A 220 1.74 8.37 -18.10
CA SER A 220 0.61 8.92 -17.33
C SER A 220 0.75 10.45 -17.22
N ALA A 221 -0.29 11.19 -17.62
CA ALA A 221 -0.28 12.66 -17.70
C ALA A 221 -0.36 13.41 -16.34
N THR A 222 -0.23 12.71 -15.21
CA THR A 222 -0.42 13.30 -13.89
C THR A 222 0.84 14.07 -13.45
N PRO A 223 0.77 15.40 -13.23
CA PRO A 223 1.94 16.19 -12.83
C PRO A 223 2.37 15.84 -11.40
N LYS A 224 3.68 15.72 -11.17
CA LYS A 224 4.25 15.55 -9.82
C LYS A 224 4.24 16.90 -9.10
N VAL A 225 3.39 17.04 -8.10
CA VAL A 225 3.33 18.24 -7.24
C VAL A 225 4.15 18.01 -5.98
N ALA A 226 5.07 18.92 -5.67
CA ALA A 226 5.86 18.85 -4.44
C ALA A 226 4.96 18.90 -3.19
N GLY A 227 5.24 18.04 -2.20
CA GLY A 227 4.50 17.96 -0.94
C GLY A 227 3.32 16.99 -0.93
N ILE A 228 2.95 16.37 -2.05
CA ILE A 228 1.91 15.32 -2.11
C ILE A 228 2.59 13.99 -2.41
N SER A 229 2.55 13.07 -1.44
CA SER A 229 2.96 11.67 -1.61
C SER A 229 1.75 10.76 -1.56
N THR A 230 1.70 9.77 -2.45
CA THR A 230 0.68 8.72 -2.43
C THR A 230 1.32 7.44 -1.94
N SER A 231 0.83 6.90 -0.83
CA SER A 231 1.17 5.56 -0.36
C SER A 231 -0.04 4.65 -0.53
N ALA A 232 0.21 3.38 -0.85
CA ALA A 232 -0.80 2.33 -0.86
C ALA A 232 -0.51 1.40 0.32
N PRO A 233 -0.91 1.77 1.56
CA PRO A 233 -0.67 0.92 2.71
C PRO A 233 -1.47 -0.38 2.55
N TRP A 234 -0.82 -1.50 2.83
CA TRP A 234 -1.51 -2.77 3.00
C TRP A 234 -2.31 -2.70 4.31
N THR A 235 -3.62 -2.94 4.23
CA THR A 235 -4.51 -3.04 5.38
C THR A 235 -5.12 -4.43 5.44
N ALA A 236 -5.60 -4.84 6.61
CA ALA A 236 -6.25 -6.12 6.82
C ALA A 236 -7.53 -5.93 7.65
N GLU A 237 -8.58 -6.65 7.29
CA GLU A 237 -9.81 -6.75 8.05
C GLU A 237 -10.06 -8.20 8.47
N VAL A 238 -10.66 -8.39 9.65
CA VAL A 238 -11.04 -9.72 10.12
C VAL A 238 -12.42 -10.05 9.57
N THR A 239 -12.48 -10.96 8.60
CA THR A 239 -13.73 -11.40 7.98
C THR A 239 -14.55 -12.33 8.89
N SER A 240 -13.88 -13.17 9.69
CA SER A 240 -14.49 -14.12 10.60
C SER A 240 -13.65 -14.26 11.88
N LEU A 241 -14.21 -13.85 13.01
CA LEU A 241 -13.53 -13.94 14.30
C LEU A 241 -13.31 -15.40 14.73
N ILE A 242 -14.25 -16.29 14.38
CA ILE A 242 -14.17 -17.72 14.72
C ILE A 242 -12.98 -18.36 14.00
N ASP A 243 -12.78 -18.05 12.72
CA ASP A 243 -11.68 -18.63 11.95
C ASP A 243 -10.33 -18.04 12.36
N LEU A 244 -10.29 -16.77 12.76
CA LEU A 244 -9.11 -16.18 13.39
C LEU A 244 -8.74 -16.90 14.69
N ILE A 245 -9.73 -17.20 15.55
CA ILE A 245 -9.49 -17.94 16.81
C ILE A 245 -8.94 -19.33 16.51
N LYS A 246 -9.51 -20.06 15.55
CA LYS A 246 -8.99 -21.39 15.14
C LYS A 246 -7.56 -21.30 14.61
N PHE A 247 -7.28 -20.28 13.79
CA PHE A 247 -5.95 -20.05 13.23
C PHE A 247 -4.92 -19.79 14.33
N VAL A 248 -5.24 -18.93 15.30
CA VAL A 248 -4.37 -18.62 16.45
C VAL A 248 -4.22 -19.83 17.38
N ALA A 249 -5.27 -20.62 17.58
CA ALA A 249 -5.20 -21.86 18.35
C ALA A 249 -4.25 -22.89 17.71
N ALA A 250 -4.23 -22.97 16.38
CA ALA A 250 -3.30 -23.82 15.63
C ALA A 250 -1.88 -23.23 15.54
N ASN A 251 -1.73 -21.90 15.68
CA ASN A 251 -0.48 -21.16 15.55
C ASN A 251 -0.27 -20.23 16.76
N PRO A 252 0.24 -20.75 17.89
CA PRO A 252 0.37 -20.00 19.13
C PRO A 252 1.23 -18.73 19.05
N GLN A 253 2.09 -18.57 18.03
CA GLN A 253 2.87 -17.35 17.85
C GLN A 253 2.02 -16.09 17.59
N TYR A 254 0.75 -16.25 17.21
CA TYR A 254 -0.17 -15.15 16.89
C TYR A 254 -1.15 -14.82 18.01
N VAL A 255 -0.93 -15.29 19.25
CA VAL A 255 -1.82 -15.02 20.40
C VAL A 255 -2.08 -13.52 20.61
N ASN A 256 -1.10 -12.66 20.28
CA ASN A 256 -1.24 -11.21 20.38
C ASN A 256 -2.30 -10.60 19.45
N PHE A 257 -2.86 -11.36 18.49
CA PHE A 257 -4.00 -10.91 17.69
C PHE A 257 -5.32 -10.98 18.45
N LEU A 258 -5.37 -11.70 19.57
CA LEU A 258 -6.56 -11.86 20.40
C LEU A 258 -6.40 -11.11 21.72
N THR A 259 -7.34 -10.22 22.03
CA THR A 259 -7.39 -9.56 23.35
C THR A 259 -8.63 -10.05 24.11
N PRO A 260 -8.48 -10.51 25.37
CA PRO A 260 -9.62 -10.93 26.17
C PRO A 260 -10.49 -9.74 26.55
N ASN A 261 -11.80 -9.84 26.31
CA ASN A 261 -12.75 -8.82 26.73
C ASN A 261 -13.09 -8.99 28.22
N LEU A 262 -12.42 -8.23 29.08
CA LEU A 262 -12.56 -8.34 30.53
C LEU A 262 -13.91 -7.86 31.09
N VAL A 263 -14.68 -7.04 30.36
CA VAL A 263 -15.93 -6.47 30.89
C VAL A 263 -17.01 -7.53 31.10
N PRO A 264 -17.40 -8.33 30.08
CA PRO A 264 -18.31 -9.45 30.27
C PRO A 264 -17.79 -10.48 31.26
N ILE A 265 -16.48 -10.75 31.24
CA ILE A 265 -15.82 -11.70 32.16
C ILE A 265 -16.01 -11.25 33.61
N LYS A 266 -15.75 -9.97 33.93
CA LYS A 266 -15.95 -9.41 35.26
C LYS A 266 -17.42 -9.38 35.66
N GLN A 267 -18.34 -9.13 34.73
CA GLN A 267 -19.78 -9.18 34.99
C GLN A 267 -20.25 -10.59 35.36
N GLN A 268 -19.78 -11.61 34.62
CA GLN A 268 -20.06 -13.01 34.91
C GLN A 268 -19.42 -13.44 36.25
N ALA A 269 -18.19 -13.01 36.51
CA ALA A 269 -17.52 -13.22 37.79
C ALA A 269 -18.26 -12.57 38.97
N LYS A 270 -18.84 -11.37 38.79
CA LYS A 270 -19.66 -10.71 39.80
C LYS A 270 -20.95 -11.48 40.08
N SER A 271 -21.56 -12.06 39.05
CA SER A 271 -22.82 -12.80 39.17
C SER A 271 -22.63 -14.19 39.77
N LEU A 272 -21.61 -14.92 39.36
CA LEU A 272 -21.37 -16.31 39.75
C LEU A 272 -20.39 -16.44 40.93
N GLN A 273 -19.61 -15.39 41.22
CA GLN A 273 -18.66 -15.33 42.33
C GLN A 273 -17.74 -16.57 42.36
N ALA A 274 -17.65 -17.26 43.50
CA ALA A 274 -16.85 -18.48 43.67
C ALA A 274 -17.26 -19.63 42.72
N ASN A 275 -18.45 -19.58 42.13
CA ASN A 275 -18.94 -20.60 41.19
C ASN A 275 -18.61 -20.28 39.72
N CYS A 276 -17.96 -19.14 39.43
CA CYS A 276 -17.55 -18.79 38.07
C CYS A 276 -16.37 -19.68 37.61
N LYS A 277 -16.65 -20.73 36.85
CA LYS A 277 -15.62 -21.63 36.29
C LYS A 277 -15.41 -21.30 34.80
N ILE A 278 -14.49 -20.39 34.53
CA ILE A 278 -14.01 -20.09 33.17
C ILE A 278 -12.54 -20.51 33.12
N GLU A 279 -12.20 -21.43 32.23
CA GLU A 279 -10.82 -21.88 32.08
C GLU A 279 -9.89 -20.71 31.73
N GLY A 280 -8.77 -20.59 32.46
CA GLY A 280 -7.82 -19.49 32.29
C GLY A 280 -8.15 -18.18 33.02
N VAL A 281 -9.28 -18.08 33.75
CA VAL A 281 -9.65 -16.87 34.51
C VAL A 281 -9.75 -17.15 36.01
N ARG A 282 -9.02 -16.36 36.83
CA ARG A 282 -9.07 -16.43 38.30
C ARG A 282 -9.96 -15.34 38.88
N VAL A 283 -10.99 -15.72 39.64
CA VAL A 283 -11.92 -14.81 40.34
C VAL A 283 -11.54 -14.69 41.82
N PHE A 284 -11.49 -13.47 42.36
CA PHE A 284 -11.15 -13.18 43.76
C PHE A 284 -12.00 -12.02 44.32
N GLN A 285 -12.13 -11.95 45.64
CA GLN A 285 -12.86 -10.89 46.35
C GLN A 285 -11.86 -9.86 46.93
N GLU A 286 -12.14 -8.57 46.75
CA GLU A 286 -11.42 -7.48 47.41
C GLU A 286 -12.30 -6.87 48.51
N GLU A 287 -11.78 -6.81 49.74
CA GLU A 287 -12.43 -6.07 50.83
C GLU A 287 -12.10 -4.58 50.71
N ARG A 288 -13.12 -3.71 50.78
CA ARG A 288 -12.96 -2.26 50.68
C ARG A 288 -13.81 -1.55 51.75
N LEU A 289 -13.16 -0.69 52.54
CA LEU A 289 -13.83 0.22 53.48
C LEU A 289 -14.11 1.54 52.78
N ASN A 290 -15.37 1.94 52.71
CA ASN A 290 -15.80 3.22 52.13
C ASN A 290 -16.42 4.09 53.21
N SER A 291 -15.98 5.34 53.32
CA SER A 291 -16.66 6.37 54.10
C SER A 291 -17.79 6.98 53.25
N ARG A 292 -19.01 7.09 53.82
CA ARG A 292 -20.12 7.86 53.22
C ARG A 292 -20.58 8.92 54.21
N ARG A 293 -20.80 10.13 53.70
CA ARG A 293 -21.43 11.24 54.44
C ARG A 293 -22.92 10.94 54.65
N LYS A 294 -23.49 11.38 55.78
CA LYS A 294 -24.95 11.54 55.93
C LYS A 294 -25.40 12.87 55.34
#